data_AF-A0A920LN56-F1
#
_entry.id   AF-A0A920LN56-F1
#
_cell.length_a   1.000
_cell.length_b   1.000
_cell.length_c   1.000
_cell.angle_alpha   90.00
_cell.angle_beta   90.00
_cell.angle_gamma   90.00
#
_symmetry.space_group_name_H-M   'P 1'
#
loop_
_entity.id
_entity.type
_entity.pdbx_description
1 polymer ?
#
loop_
_entity_poly.entity_id
_entity_poly.type
_entity_poly.pdbx_seq_one_letter_code
_entity_poly.pdbx_strand_id
1 'polypeptide(L)' 'MLAFGDVPGTGLLEEHDLATVLRLPPEGEAADVYGAGDGDAVLVRPDRFIAARWHRANGAAIRSAITRICAGGTQEDGE' A
#
# COMPACT_ATOMS: atom_id res chain seq x y z
N MET A 1 3.10 -3.27 3.54
CA MET A 1 2.41 -1.97 3.34
C MET A 1 2.71 -1.08 4.53
N LEU A 2 3.00 0.19 4.28
CA LEU A 2 3.14 1.21 5.32
C LEU A 2 1.84 2.02 5.38
N ALA A 3 1.24 2.17 6.56
CA ALA A 3 0.04 2.97 6.79
C ALA A 3 0.37 4.06 7.82
N PHE A 4 0.17 5.32 7.44
CA PHE A 4 0.50 6.49 8.25
C PHE A 4 -0.78 7.05 8.88
N GLY A 5 -0.84 7.05 10.21
CA GLY A 5 -2.03 7.52 10.94
C GLY A 5 -3.28 6.66 10.70
N ASP A 6 -4.44 7.30 10.53
CA ASP A 6 -5.72 6.60 10.34
C ASP A 6 -5.97 6.17 8.89
N VAL A 7 -5.71 4.90 8.58
CA VAL A 7 -6.03 4.29 7.28
C VAL A 7 -7.16 3.27 7.43
N PRO A 8 -8.42 3.64 7.10
CA PRO A 8 -9.57 2.77 7.31
C PRO A 8 -9.55 1.56 6.37
N GLY A 9 -10.06 0.43 6.87
CA GLY A 9 -10.21 -0.80 6.09
C GLY A 9 -8.91 -1.58 5.88
N THR A 10 -7.81 -1.20 6.54
CA THR A 10 -6.54 -1.97 6.52
C THR A 10 -6.69 -3.39 7.03
N GLY A 11 -7.64 -3.66 7.94
CA GLY A 11 -7.93 -5.02 8.44
C GLY A 11 -8.36 -6.01 7.34
N LEU A 12 -8.94 -5.51 6.23
CA LEU A 12 -9.28 -6.36 5.07
C LEU A 12 -8.03 -6.94 4.39
N LEU A 13 -6.89 -6.24 4.49
CA LEU A 13 -5.64 -6.70 3.90
C LEU A 13 -5.02 -7.82 4.73
N GLU A 14 -5.17 -7.73 6.05
CA GLU A 14 -4.68 -8.73 7.01
C GLU A 14 -5.58 -9.97 7.01
N GLU A 15 -6.91 -9.79 6.98
CA GLU A 15 -7.89 -10.90 6.92
C GLU A 15 -7.69 -11.82 5.70
N HIS A 16 -7.37 -11.22 4.55
CA HIS A 16 -7.16 -11.95 3.30
C HIS A 16 -5.68 -12.26 3.01
N ASP A 17 -4.78 -12.05 3.97
CA ASP A 17 -3.33 -12.25 3.84
C ASP A 17 -2.73 -11.59 2.58
N LEU A 18 -3.27 -10.43 2.19
CA LEU A 18 -2.88 -9.74 0.95
C LEU A 18 -1.58 -8.94 1.10
N ALA A 19 -1.35 -8.41 2.29
CA ALA A 19 -0.14 -7.65 2.63
C ALA A 19 0.00 -7.52 4.14
N THR A 20 1.23 -7.62 4.64
CA THR A 20 1.58 -7.18 5.99
C THR A 20 1.38 -5.67 6.12
N VAL A 21 0.66 -5.21 7.14
CA VAL A 21 0.44 -3.79 7.42
C VAL A 21 1.34 -3.34 8.56
N LEU A 22 2.22 -2.37 8.29
CA LEU A 22 3.00 -1.67 9.30
C LEU A 22 2.38 -0.30 9.56
N ARG A 23 1.88 -0.10 10.78
CA ARG A 23 1.31 1.18 11.21
C ARG A 23 2.43 2.10 11.70
N LEU A 24 2.49 3.30 11.15
CA LEU A 24 3.48 4.31 11.46
C LEU A 24 2.78 5.60 11.91
N PRO A 25 3.44 6.40 12.77
CA PRO A 25 2.94 7.73 13.09
C PRO A 25 2.84 8.58 11.81
N PRO A 26 1.84 9.46 11.70
CA PRO A 26 1.67 10.34 10.53
C PRO A 26 2.69 11.48 10.47
N GLU A 27 3.62 11.54 11.43
CA GLU A 27 4.66 12.54 11.57
C GLU A 27 5.98 11.88 11.98
N GLY A 28 7.10 12.57 11.73
CA GLY A 28 8.45 12.12 12.07
C GLY A 28 9.22 11.56 10.87
N GLU A 29 10.43 11.06 11.14
CA GLU A 29 11.41 10.74 10.09
C GLU A 29 10.87 9.80 9.00
N ALA A 30 10.10 8.77 9.37
CA ALA A 30 9.49 7.88 8.39
C ALA A 30 8.45 8.62 7.52
N ALA A 31 7.62 9.47 8.10
CA ALA A 31 6.64 10.26 7.37
C ALA A 31 7.34 11.23 6.39
N ASP A 32 8.42 11.88 6.83
CA ASP A 32 9.22 12.79 6.00
C ASP A 32 9.91 12.06 4.83
N VAL A 33 10.54 10.91 5.09
CA VAL A 33 11.22 10.10 4.05
C VAL A 33 10.25 9.62 2.98
N TYR A 34 9.04 9.23 3.38
CA TYR A 34 8.03 8.75 2.45
C TYR A 34 7.14 9.86 1.87
N GLY A 35 7.24 11.09 2.38
CA GLY A 35 6.37 12.22 2.04
C GLY A 35 4.90 11.92 2.35
N ALA A 36 4.64 11.31 3.51
CA ALA A 36 3.34 10.80 3.92
C ALA A 36 2.77 11.59 5.10
N GLY A 37 1.45 11.71 5.17
CA GLY A 37 0.71 12.29 6.30
C GLY A 37 -0.37 11.37 6.87
N ASP A 38 -1.27 11.91 7.67
CA ASP A 38 -2.39 11.15 8.23
C ASP A 38 -3.34 10.64 7.13
N GLY A 39 -3.60 9.33 7.14
CA GLY A 39 -4.40 8.64 6.13
C GLY A 39 -3.63 8.26 4.88
N ASP A 40 -2.33 8.54 4.80
CA ASP A 40 -1.50 8.15 3.68
C ASP A 40 -1.05 6.70 3.81
N ALA A 41 -0.77 6.10 2.66
CA ALA A 41 -0.25 4.75 2.65
C ALA A 41 0.68 4.46 1.48
N VAL A 42 1.64 3.58 1.71
CA VAL A 42 2.66 3.18 0.73
C VAL A 42 2.68 1.66 0.61
N LEU A 43 2.45 1.16 -0.60
CA LEU A 43 2.61 -0.25 -0.91
C LEU A 43 4.05 -0.51 -1.34
N VAL A 44 4.77 -1.30 -0.56
CA VAL A 44 6.14 -1.72 -0.82
C VAL A 44 6.13 -3.19 -1.19
N ARG A 45 6.80 -3.53 -2.30
CA ARG A 45 6.97 -4.90 -2.78
C ARG A 45 8.10 -5.62 -2.01
N PRO A 46 8.17 -6.97 -2.06
CA PRO A 46 9.25 -7.72 -1.40
C PRO A 46 10.67 -7.33 -1.86
N ASP A 47 10.82 -6.87 -3.10
CA ASP A 47 12.06 -6.35 -3.69
C ASP A 47 12.40 -4.91 -3.24
N ARG A 48 11.67 -4.36 -2.26
CA ARG A 48 11.85 -3.02 -1.67
C ARG A 48 11.52 -1.85 -2.59
N PHE A 49 10.90 -2.12 -3.74
CA PHE A 49 10.36 -1.09 -4.60
C PHE A 49 8.96 -0.68 -4.17
N ILE A 50 8.65 0.61 -4.30
CA ILE A 50 7.31 1.14 -4.06
C ILE A 50 6.44 0.83 -5.27
N ALA A 51 5.38 0.05 -5.06
CA ALA A 51 4.42 -0.31 -6.09
C ALA A 51 3.35 0.77 -6.29
N ALA A 52 2.93 1.43 -5.20
CA ALA A 52 1.89 2.45 -5.21
C ALA A 52 1.94 3.32 -3.94
N ARG A 53 1.39 4.53 -4.04
CA ARG A 53 1.24 5.51 -2.96
C ARG A 53 -0.15 6.12 -2.99
N TRP A 54 -0.69 6.45 -1.82
CA TRP A 54 -1.98 7.13 -1.67
C TRP A 54 -1.88 8.24 -0.62
N HIS A 55 -2.49 9.39 -0.92
CA HIS A 55 -2.61 10.53 0.00
C HIS A 55 -3.93 10.57 0.80
N ARG A 56 -4.75 9.52 0.64
CA ARG A 56 -5.98 9.20 1.37
C ARG A 56 -6.36 7.76 1.02
N ALA A 57 -5.79 6.84 1.76
CA ALA A 57 -5.97 5.42 1.51
C ALA A 57 -7.27 4.89 2.13
N ASN A 58 -7.83 3.87 1.48
CA ASN A 58 -8.80 2.97 2.09
C ASN A 58 -8.52 1.54 1.65
N GLY A 59 -8.89 0.57 2.49
CA GLY A 59 -8.59 -0.85 2.26
C GLY A 59 -9.11 -1.40 0.93
N ALA A 60 -10.26 -0.94 0.44
CA ALA A 60 -10.84 -1.41 -0.82
C ALA A 60 -10.03 -0.97 -2.05
N ALA A 61 -9.57 0.28 -2.06
CA ALA A 61 -8.70 0.83 -3.11
C ALA A 61 -7.34 0.11 -3.12
N ILE A 62 -6.77 -0.14 -1.94
CA ILE A 62 -5.50 -0.86 -1.80
C ILE A 62 -5.62 -2.30 -2.28
N ARG A 63 -6.66 -3.03 -1.85
CA ARG A 63 -6.94 -4.40 -2.31
C ARG A 63 -7.03 -4.46 -3.83
N SER A 64 -7.80 -3.54 -4.43
CA SER A 64 -7.97 -3.49 -5.89
C SER A 64 -6.64 -3.26 -6.60
N ALA A 65 -5.77 -2.41 -6.05
CA ALA A 65 -4.43 -2.19 -6.59
C ALA A 65 -3.55 -3.43 -6.48
N ILE A 66 -3.56 -4.14 -5.34
CA ILE A 66 -2.81 -5.39 -5.15
C ILE A 66 -3.26 -6.43 -6.18
N THR A 67 -4.57 -6.65 -6.33
CA THR A 67 -5.12 -7.57 -7.33
C THR A 67 -4.64 -7.22 -8.73
N ARG A 68 -4.65 -5.93 -9.10
CA ARG A 68 -4.17 -5.48 -10.42
C ARG A 68 -2.67 -5.73 -10.61
N ILE A 69 -1.85 -5.43 -9.61
CA ILE A 69 -0.40 -5.58 -9.67
C ILE A 69 -0.02 -7.06 -9.79
N CYS A 70 -0.69 -7.94 -9.02
CA CYS A 70 -0.44 -9.38 -9.05
C CYS A 70 -1.03 -10.07 -10.28
N ALA A 71 -2.17 -9.59 -10.80
CA ALA A 71 -2.78 -10.12 -12.03
C ALA A 71 -1.98 -9.74 -13.30
N GLY A 72 -1.16 -8.70 -13.24
CA GLY A 72 -0.33 -8.21 -14.36
C GLY A 72 0.89 -9.06 -14.71
N GLY A 73 1.07 -10.26 -14.12
CA GLY A 73 2.12 -11.20 -14.50
C GLY A 73 1.92 -11.85 -15.88
N THR A 74 0.76 -11.68 -16.50
CA THR A 74 0.51 -12.02 -17.91
C THR A 74 0.39 -10.73 -18.71
N GLN A 75 1.52 -10.07 -18.96
CA GLN A 75 1.61 -9.16 -20.09
C GLN A 75 1.97 -10.04 -21.29
N GLU A 76 0.98 -10.42 -22.09
CA GLU A 76 1.23 -11.01 -23.40
C GLU A 76 1.95 -9.95 -24.23
N ASP A 77 3.22 -10.21 -24.56
CA ASP A 77 3.97 -9.48 -25.56
C ASP A 77 3.17 -9.51 -26.87
N GLY A 78 2.54 -8.38 -27.21
CA GLY A 78 1.89 -8.18 -28.50
C GLY A 78 2.97 -7.99 -29.57
N GLU A 79 3.01 -8.93 -30.51
CA GLU A 79 3.76 -8.93 -31.77
C GLU A 79 3.34 -7.80 -32.72
#